data_AF-W0FNQ8-F1
#
_entry.id   AF-W0FNQ8-F1
#
_cell.length_a   1.000
_cell.length_b   1.000
_cell.length_c   1.000
_cell.angle_alpha   90.00
_cell.angle_beta   90.00
_cell.angle_gamma   90.00
#
_symmetry.space_group_name_H-M   'P 1'
#
loop_
_entity.id
_entity.type
_entity.pdbx_description
1 polymer ?
#
loop_
_entity_poly.entity_id
_entity_poly.type
_entity_poly.pdbx_seq_one_letter_code
_entity_poly.pdbx_strand_id
1 'polypeptide(L)'
;MTTNTHFRGEELKKVWLNRYPADVPTEINPDRYQSLVDMFEQSVARYADQPAFVNMGEVMTFRKLEERSRAFAAYLQQGLGLKKGDRVALMMPNLLQYPVALFGILRAGMIVVNVNPLYTPRELEHQLNDSGASAIVIVSNFAHTLEKVVDKTAVQHVILTRMGDQLSTAKGTVVNFVVKYIKRLVPKYHLPDAISFRSALHNGYRMQYVKPELVPEDLAFLQYTGGTTGVAKGAMLTHRNMLANLEQVNATYGPLLHPGKELVVTALPLYHIFALTINCLLFIELGGQNLL
;
A
#
# COMPACT_ATOMS: atom_id res chain seq x y z
N MET A 1 -4.80 -21.84 13.50
CA MET A 1 -3.60 -22.53 14.02
C MET A 1 -3.71 -23.99 13.63
N THR A 2 -2.61 -24.65 13.27
CA THR A 2 -2.63 -26.10 12.99
C THR A 2 -2.96 -26.83 14.28
N THR A 3 -4.18 -27.37 14.35
CA THR A 3 -4.65 -28.24 15.45
C THR A 3 -4.03 -29.63 15.41
N ASN A 4 -3.20 -29.90 14.40
CA ASN A 4 -2.56 -31.19 14.23
C ASN A 4 -1.35 -31.30 15.16
N THR A 5 -1.60 -31.76 16.38
CA THR A 5 -0.58 -32.06 17.39
C THR A 5 0.13 -33.38 17.12
N HIS A 6 -0.20 -34.07 16.02
CA HIS A 6 0.38 -35.37 15.68
C HIS A 6 0.94 -35.36 14.25
N PHE A 7 2.13 -35.91 14.07
CA PHE A 7 2.72 -36.18 12.75
C PHE A 7 3.10 -37.65 12.68
N ARG A 8 2.52 -38.38 11.73
CA ARG A 8 2.69 -39.85 11.59
C ARG A 8 2.31 -40.65 12.84
N GLY A 9 1.34 -40.18 13.63
CA GLY A 9 0.85 -40.88 14.82
C GLY A 9 1.65 -40.59 16.10
N GLU A 10 2.72 -39.81 16.03
CA GLU A 10 3.47 -39.33 17.19
C GLU A 10 3.13 -37.87 17.50
N GLU A 11 3.15 -37.50 18.78
CA GLU A 11 3.00 -36.11 19.20
C GLU A 11 4.11 -35.24 18.57
N LEU A 12 3.73 -34.13 17.95
CA LEU A 12 4.61 -33.24 17.22
C LEU A 12 5.53 -32.50 18.21
N LYS A 13 6.73 -33.04 18.43
CA LYS A 13 7.75 -32.37 19.23
C LYS A 13 8.26 -31.11 18.51
N LYS A 14 7.84 -29.93 18.97
CA LYS A 14 8.17 -28.62 18.38
C LYS A 14 9.63 -28.18 18.63
N VAL A 15 10.61 -28.95 18.15
CA VAL A 15 12.05 -28.76 18.43
C VAL A 15 12.61 -27.40 17.98
N TRP A 16 11.96 -26.73 17.03
CA TRP A 16 12.36 -25.40 16.57
C TRP A 16 12.16 -24.32 17.63
N LEU A 17 11.28 -24.52 18.61
CA LEU A 17 11.06 -23.56 19.71
C LEU A 17 12.31 -23.39 20.58
N ASN A 18 13.19 -24.40 20.65
CA ASN A 18 14.47 -24.30 21.35
C ASN A 18 15.45 -23.30 20.69
N ARG A 19 15.13 -22.81 19.48
CA ARG A 19 15.91 -21.81 18.75
C ARG A 19 15.31 -20.41 18.82
N TYR A 20 14.14 -20.25 19.43
CA TYR A 20 13.53 -18.95 19.60
C TYR A 20 14.28 -18.18 20.70
N PRO A 21 14.53 -16.87 20.51
CA PRO A 21 14.95 -16.02 21.62
C PRO A 21 13.93 -16.09 22.76
N ALA A 22 14.40 -15.91 24.01
CA ALA A 22 13.57 -16.10 25.20
C ALA A 22 12.41 -15.08 25.31
N ASP A 23 12.55 -13.93 24.66
CA ASP A 23 11.59 -12.83 24.60
C ASP A 23 10.63 -12.91 23.40
N VAL A 24 10.77 -13.93 22.53
CA VAL A 24 9.88 -14.12 21.38
C VAL A 24 8.80 -15.16 21.73
N PRO A 25 7.51 -14.80 21.68
CA PRO A 25 6.43 -15.72 21.99
C PRO A 25 6.36 -16.87 20.98
N THR A 26 5.95 -18.04 21.46
CA THR A 26 5.84 -19.26 20.63
C THR A 26 4.61 -19.27 19.73
N GLU A 27 3.63 -18.42 20.02
CA GLU A 27 2.38 -18.27 19.27
C GLU A 27 2.04 -16.78 19.09
N ILE A 28 1.31 -16.48 18.02
CA ILE A 28 0.79 -15.15 17.72
C ILE A 28 -0.73 -15.16 17.72
N ASN A 29 -1.34 -13.99 17.92
CA ASN A 29 -2.77 -13.80 17.71
C ASN A 29 -3.02 -13.07 16.37
N PRO A 30 -3.24 -13.78 15.25
CA PRO A 30 -3.51 -13.14 13.96
C PRO A 30 -4.86 -12.40 13.91
N ASP A 31 -5.71 -12.60 14.91
CA ASP A 31 -7.06 -12.04 15.01
C ASP A 31 -7.11 -10.86 16.01
N ARG A 32 -5.95 -10.30 16.39
CA ARG A 32 -5.83 -9.12 17.26
C ARG A 32 -6.55 -7.89 16.69
N TYR A 33 -6.55 -7.75 15.36
CA TYR A 33 -7.28 -6.73 14.62
C TYR A 33 -8.23 -7.43 13.65
N GLN A 34 -9.39 -6.83 13.37
CA GLN A 34 -10.33 -7.42 12.40
C GLN A 34 -9.86 -7.26 10.95
N SER A 35 -9.13 -6.18 10.67
CA SER A 35 -8.59 -5.90 9.35
C SER A 35 -7.37 -4.97 9.44
N LEU A 36 -6.64 -4.84 8.33
CA LEU A 36 -5.59 -3.81 8.22
C LEU A 36 -6.15 -2.39 8.36
N VAL A 37 -7.42 -2.18 8.00
CA VAL A 37 -8.10 -0.89 8.19
C VAL A 37 -8.31 -0.61 9.67
N ASP A 38 -8.76 -1.60 10.44
CA ASP A 38 -8.92 -1.49 11.89
C ASP A 38 -7.57 -1.19 12.57
N MET A 39 -6.52 -1.95 12.25
CA MET A 39 -5.16 -1.68 12.72
C MET A 39 -4.71 -0.24 12.37
N PHE A 40 -4.92 0.19 11.13
CA PHE A 40 -4.57 1.54 10.68
C PHE A 40 -5.34 2.63 11.43
N GLU A 41 -6.66 2.48 11.61
CA GLU A 41 -7.52 3.44 12.32
C GLU A 41 -7.11 3.59 13.80
N GLN A 42 -6.76 2.48 14.46
CA GLN A 42 -6.25 2.53 15.83
C GLN A 42 -4.89 3.24 15.92
N SER A 43 -3.98 2.98 14.98
CA SER A 43 -2.68 3.64 14.91
C SER A 43 -2.78 5.14 14.67
N VAL A 44 -3.55 5.57 13.66
CA VAL A 44 -3.68 7.00 13.35
C VAL A 44 -4.39 7.78 14.44
N ALA A 45 -5.27 7.13 15.21
CA ALA A 45 -5.87 7.73 16.40
C ALA A 45 -4.85 7.90 17.53
N ARG A 46 -4.02 6.87 17.77
CA ARG A 46 -3.02 6.86 18.86
C ARG A 46 -1.87 7.84 18.62
N TYR A 47 -1.40 7.96 17.39
CA TYR A 47 -0.19 8.73 17.04
C TYR A 47 -0.48 9.96 16.17
N ALA A 48 -1.72 10.47 16.19
CA ALA A 48 -2.24 11.46 15.25
C ALA A 48 -1.28 12.62 14.91
N ASP A 49 -0.67 13.23 15.93
CA ASP A 49 0.16 14.42 15.75
C ASP A 49 1.65 14.10 15.49
N GLN A 50 2.03 12.81 15.51
CA GLN A 50 3.38 12.38 15.20
C GLN A 50 3.63 12.33 13.68
N PRO A 51 4.88 12.55 13.24
CA PRO A 51 5.31 12.27 11.87
C PRO A 51 5.10 10.80 11.48
N ALA A 52 4.35 10.54 10.42
CA ALA A 52 4.20 9.19 9.86
C ALA A 52 5.16 8.95 8.70
N PHE A 53 5.26 9.91 7.77
CA PHE A 53 6.12 9.79 6.58
C PHE A 53 6.86 11.09 6.29
N VAL A 54 8.08 10.97 5.79
CA VAL A 54 8.90 12.06 5.28
C VAL A 54 9.35 11.71 3.88
N ASN A 55 9.19 12.61 2.93
CA ASN A 55 9.74 12.45 1.59
C ASN A 55 10.21 13.80 1.06
N MET A 56 11.41 13.84 0.49
CA MET A 56 12.01 15.08 -0.01
C MET A 56 11.93 16.23 1.02
N GLY A 57 12.10 15.94 2.32
CA GLY A 57 12.01 16.93 3.41
C GLY A 57 10.63 17.51 3.71
N GLU A 58 9.55 16.97 3.13
CA GLU A 58 8.18 17.26 3.55
C GLU A 58 7.71 16.20 4.54
N VAL A 59 7.03 16.63 5.61
CA VAL A 59 6.53 15.73 6.68
C VAL A 59 5.02 15.60 6.61
N MET A 60 4.55 14.35 6.57
CA MET A 60 3.14 13.99 6.71
C MET A 60 2.92 13.30 8.06
N THR A 61 2.04 13.86 8.88
CA THR A 61 1.65 13.27 10.18
C THR A 61 0.63 12.15 9.99
N PHE A 62 0.43 11.33 11.02
CA PHE A 62 -0.61 10.29 11.03
C PHE A 62 -2.01 10.88 10.81
N ARG A 63 -2.30 12.05 11.38
CA ARG A 63 -3.56 12.79 11.18
C ARG A 63 -3.77 13.16 9.71
N LYS A 64 -2.74 13.72 9.04
CA LYS A 64 -2.82 14.06 7.61
C LYS A 64 -2.99 12.81 6.75
N LEU A 65 -2.34 11.70 7.13
CA LEU A 65 -2.49 10.43 6.44
C LEU A 65 -3.92 9.88 6.58
N GLU A 66 -4.52 9.93 7.77
CA GLU A 66 -5.92 9.57 8.02
C GLU A 66 -6.86 10.40 7.14
N GLU A 67 -6.73 11.73 7.19
CA GLU A 67 -7.61 12.66 6.48
C GLU A 67 -7.54 12.45 4.96
N ARG A 68 -6.32 12.34 4.41
CA ARG A 68 -6.08 12.15 2.98
C ARG A 68 -6.52 10.77 2.50
N SER A 69 -6.22 9.71 3.27
CA SER A 69 -6.65 8.35 2.90
C SER A 69 -8.18 8.22 2.93
N ARG A 70 -8.85 8.83 3.91
CA ARG A 70 -10.32 8.87 3.97
C ARG A 70 -10.92 9.65 2.80
N ALA A 71 -10.37 10.81 2.46
CA ALA A 71 -10.81 11.58 1.29
C ALA A 71 -10.63 10.77 0.00
N PHE A 72 -9.48 10.10 -0.16
CA PHE A 72 -9.25 9.24 -1.31
C PHE A 72 -10.25 8.07 -1.36
N ALA A 73 -10.52 7.42 -0.23
CA ALA A 73 -11.52 6.35 -0.15
C ALA A 73 -12.92 6.82 -0.56
N ALA A 74 -13.36 7.99 -0.07
CA ALA A 74 -14.65 8.57 -0.45
C ALA A 74 -14.73 8.86 -1.96
N TYR A 75 -13.63 9.33 -2.55
CA TYR A 75 -13.56 9.56 -3.99
C TYR A 75 -13.61 8.26 -4.80
N LEU A 76 -12.92 7.20 -4.38
CA LEU A 76 -13.01 5.90 -5.04
C LEU A 76 -14.45 5.36 -5.01
N GLN A 77 -15.14 5.48 -3.88
CA GLN A 77 -16.51 4.99 -3.70
C GLN A 77 -17.56 5.81 -4.48
N GLN A 78 -17.54 7.13 -4.33
CA GLN A 78 -18.59 8.01 -4.86
C GLN A 78 -18.21 8.65 -6.19
N GLY A 79 -16.96 9.06 -6.33
CA GLY A 79 -16.45 9.74 -7.52
C GLY A 79 -16.24 8.78 -8.69
N LEU A 80 -15.68 7.59 -8.43
CA LEU A 80 -15.50 6.55 -9.44
C LEU A 80 -16.59 5.46 -9.40
N GLY A 81 -17.37 5.38 -8.32
CA GLY A 81 -18.43 4.40 -8.20
C GLY A 81 -17.96 2.98 -7.85
N LEU A 82 -16.66 2.78 -7.58
CA LEU A 82 -16.05 1.49 -7.30
C LEU A 82 -16.65 0.87 -6.02
N LYS A 83 -16.68 -0.47 -5.99
CA LYS A 83 -17.33 -1.27 -4.93
C LYS A 83 -16.31 -2.07 -4.12
N LYS A 84 -16.75 -2.56 -2.96
CA LYS A 84 -15.98 -3.52 -2.16
C LYS A 84 -15.54 -4.69 -3.04
N GLY A 85 -14.27 -5.06 -2.95
CA GLY A 85 -13.65 -6.11 -3.76
C GLY A 85 -13.07 -5.62 -5.08
N ASP A 86 -13.35 -4.39 -5.53
CA ASP A 86 -12.73 -3.83 -6.72
C ASP A 86 -11.21 -3.72 -6.59
N ARG A 87 -10.50 -3.93 -7.70
CA ARG A 87 -9.03 -3.98 -7.71
C ARG A 87 -8.48 -2.68 -8.25
N VAL A 88 -7.63 -2.04 -7.46
CA VAL A 88 -7.00 -0.76 -7.80
C VAL A 88 -5.50 -0.97 -7.86
N ALA A 89 -4.94 -0.79 -9.05
CA ALA A 89 -3.51 -0.87 -9.27
C ALA A 89 -2.79 0.37 -8.74
N LEU A 90 -1.62 0.18 -8.14
CA LEU A 90 -0.78 1.23 -7.58
C LEU A 90 0.63 1.14 -8.17
N MET A 91 0.97 2.08 -9.06
CA MET A 91 2.22 2.10 -9.82
C MET A 91 2.98 3.41 -9.59
N MET A 92 3.75 3.48 -8.50
CA MET A 92 4.61 4.61 -8.20
C MET A 92 5.77 4.19 -7.26
N PRO A 93 6.87 4.96 -7.21
CA PRO A 93 7.95 4.73 -6.25
C PRO A 93 7.53 5.21 -4.85
N ASN A 94 8.46 5.14 -3.89
CA ASN A 94 8.25 5.66 -2.54
C ASN A 94 8.03 7.18 -2.59
N LEU A 95 6.79 7.58 -2.36
CA LEU A 95 6.31 8.96 -2.34
C LEU A 95 5.21 9.07 -1.28
N LEU A 96 4.90 10.27 -0.78
CA LEU A 96 3.83 10.48 0.21
C LEU A 96 2.44 10.06 -0.30
N GLN A 97 2.25 10.05 -1.62
CA GLN A 97 1.03 9.61 -2.29
C GLN A 97 0.79 8.11 -2.12
N TYR A 98 1.86 7.32 -2.03
CA TYR A 98 1.77 5.86 -1.95
C TYR A 98 0.98 5.42 -0.70
N PRO A 99 1.35 5.79 0.54
CA PRO A 99 0.58 5.40 1.72
C PRO A 99 -0.84 5.99 1.72
N VAL A 100 -1.04 7.21 1.18
CA VAL A 100 -2.39 7.79 1.05
C VAL A 100 -3.27 6.94 0.14
N ALA A 101 -2.77 6.55 -1.03
CA ALA A 101 -3.49 5.73 -1.98
C ALA A 101 -3.71 4.31 -1.43
N LEU A 102 -2.67 3.70 -0.86
CA LEU A 102 -2.70 2.38 -0.24
C LEU A 102 -3.84 2.28 0.80
N PHE A 103 -3.80 3.12 1.82
CA PHE A 103 -4.81 3.07 2.88
C PHE A 103 -6.18 3.57 2.41
N GLY A 104 -6.25 4.47 1.43
CA GLY A 104 -7.52 4.88 0.84
C GLY A 104 -8.20 3.76 0.06
N ILE A 105 -7.45 2.95 -0.69
CA ILE A 105 -7.96 1.76 -1.39
C ILE A 105 -8.48 0.73 -0.37
N LEU A 106 -7.65 0.38 0.63
CA LEU A 106 -8.05 -0.59 1.67
C LEU A 106 -9.28 -0.13 2.44
N ARG A 107 -9.33 1.14 2.86
CA ARG A 107 -10.49 1.73 3.57
C ARG A 107 -11.74 1.78 2.71
N ALA A 108 -11.61 1.92 1.40
CA ALA A 108 -12.74 1.84 0.49
C ALA A 108 -13.29 0.41 0.33
N GLY A 109 -12.61 -0.59 0.91
CA GLY A 109 -12.93 -2.01 0.82
C GLY A 109 -12.43 -2.67 -0.48
N MET A 110 -11.49 -2.02 -1.14
CA MET A 110 -10.92 -2.44 -2.41
C MET A 110 -9.60 -3.18 -2.21
N ILE A 111 -9.21 -3.95 -3.22
CA ILE A 111 -8.00 -4.76 -3.23
C ILE A 111 -6.88 -3.96 -3.90
N VAL A 112 -5.74 -3.86 -3.22
CA VAL A 112 -4.56 -3.17 -3.73
C VAL A 112 -3.79 -4.11 -4.66
N VAL A 113 -3.53 -3.67 -5.89
CA VAL A 113 -2.66 -4.39 -6.82
C VAL A 113 -1.34 -3.64 -6.94
N ASN A 114 -0.29 -4.16 -6.29
CA ASN A 114 1.02 -3.53 -6.34
C ASN A 114 1.69 -3.78 -7.68
N VAL A 115 2.08 -2.70 -8.37
CA VAL A 115 2.68 -2.74 -9.69
C VAL A 115 4.09 -2.16 -9.65
N ASN A 116 5.07 -2.89 -10.17
CA ASN A 116 6.43 -2.38 -10.30
C ASN A 116 6.46 -1.26 -11.35
N PRO A 117 6.88 -0.04 -10.98
CA PRO A 117 6.97 1.08 -11.92
C PRO A 117 7.94 0.86 -13.09
N LEU A 118 8.86 -0.10 -12.97
CA LEU A 118 9.86 -0.44 -14.00
C LEU A 118 9.39 -1.51 -14.98
N TYR A 119 8.16 -1.99 -14.88
CA TYR A 119 7.63 -2.95 -15.84
C TYR A 119 7.58 -2.41 -17.26
N THR A 120 7.87 -3.30 -18.20
CA THR A 120 7.64 -3.05 -19.62
C THR A 120 6.14 -3.00 -19.91
N PRO A 121 5.71 -2.41 -21.05
CA PRO A 121 4.29 -2.39 -21.42
C PRO A 121 3.65 -3.78 -21.40
N ARG A 122 4.33 -4.80 -21.94
CA ARG A 122 3.81 -6.18 -21.98
C ARG A 122 3.59 -6.78 -20.60
N GLU A 123 4.52 -6.55 -19.67
CA GLU A 123 4.40 -7.03 -18.28
C GLU A 123 3.26 -6.31 -17.55
N LEU A 124 3.13 -5.00 -17.77
CA LEU A 124 2.03 -4.20 -17.22
C LEU A 124 0.67 -4.67 -17.76
N GLU A 125 0.56 -4.86 -19.08
CA GLU A 125 -0.66 -5.37 -19.73
C GLU A 125 -1.09 -6.72 -19.14
N HIS A 126 -0.13 -7.65 -19.02
CA HIS A 126 -0.37 -8.95 -18.41
C HIS A 126 -0.91 -8.81 -16.98
N GLN A 127 -0.24 -8.04 -16.12
CA GLN A 127 -0.66 -7.89 -14.73
C GLN A 127 -2.04 -7.22 -14.60
N LEU A 128 -2.30 -6.15 -15.37
CA LEU A 128 -3.58 -5.45 -15.29
C LEU A 128 -4.75 -6.35 -15.73
N ASN A 129 -4.53 -7.18 -16.75
CA ASN A 129 -5.52 -8.15 -17.21
C ASN A 129 -5.71 -9.32 -16.25
N ASP A 130 -4.62 -9.90 -15.75
CA ASP A 130 -4.66 -11.03 -14.79
C ASP A 130 -5.30 -10.61 -13.45
N SER A 131 -5.01 -9.39 -12.98
CA SER A 131 -5.57 -8.86 -11.73
C SER A 131 -7.00 -8.37 -11.84
N GLY A 132 -7.50 -8.10 -13.05
CA GLY A 132 -8.80 -7.48 -13.27
C GLY A 132 -8.92 -6.09 -12.63
N ALA A 133 -7.83 -5.31 -12.61
CA ALA A 133 -7.84 -3.96 -12.08
C ALA A 133 -8.74 -3.05 -12.91
N SER A 134 -9.72 -2.40 -12.26
CA SER A 134 -10.65 -1.46 -12.89
C SER A 134 -10.15 -0.01 -12.79
N ALA A 135 -9.21 0.26 -11.89
CA ALA A 135 -8.58 1.56 -11.76
C ALA A 135 -7.08 1.44 -11.53
N ILE A 136 -6.32 2.48 -11.89
CA ILE A 136 -4.89 2.58 -11.61
C ILE A 136 -4.52 3.97 -11.09
N VAL A 137 -3.72 4.02 -10.04
CA VAL A 137 -3.05 5.22 -9.55
C VAL A 137 -1.58 5.16 -9.95
N ILE A 138 -1.14 6.08 -10.80
CA ILE A 138 0.18 6.04 -11.43
C ILE A 138 0.89 7.39 -11.38
N VAL A 139 2.20 7.38 -11.12
CA VAL A 139 3.01 8.61 -11.22
C VAL A 139 3.32 8.93 -12.68
N SER A 140 3.24 10.21 -13.05
CA SER A 140 3.35 10.67 -14.46
C SER A 140 4.60 10.20 -15.19
N ASN A 141 5.70 9.89 -14.48
CA ASN A 141 6.93 9.33 -15.05
C ASN A 141 6.69 8.05 -15.85
N PHE A 142 5.71 7.23 -15.43
CA PHE A 142 5.41 5.93 -16.04
C PHE A 142 4.12 5.93 -16.87
N ALA A 143 3.44 7.08 -16.99
CA ALA A 143 2.18 7.20 -17.73
C ALA A 143 2.31 6.78 -19.21
N HIS A 144 3.45 7.05 -19.85
CA HIS A 144 3.73 6.65 -21.23
C HIS A 144 3.79 5.12 -21.42
N THR A 145 4.06 4.36 -20.36
CA THR A 145 4.05 2.89 -20.38
C THR A 145 2.61 2.39 -20.32
N LEU A 146 1.79 2.98 -19.45
CA LEU A 146 0.36 2.70 -19.34
C LEU A 146 -0.40 3.04 -20.63
N GLU A 147 -0.13 4.19 -21.24
CA GLU A 147 -0.78 4.64 -22.49
C GLU A 147 -0.71 3.59 -23.60
N LYS A 148 0.39 2.84 -23.70
CA LYS A 148 0.57 1.81 -24.74
C LYS A 148 -0.35 0.60 -24.59
N VAL A 149 -0.94 0.41 -23.41
CA VAL A 149 -1.62 -0.83 -23.02
C VAL A 149 -2.99 -0.63 -22.39
N VAL A 150 -3.32 0.58 -21.92
CA VAL A 150 -4.57 0.85 -21.18
C VAL A 150 -5.82 0.43 -21.97
N ASP A 151 -5.86 0.70 -23.28
CA ASP A 151 -6.97 0.33 -24.17
C ASP A 151 -7.12 -1.19 -24.39
N LYS A 152 -6.14 -1.98 -23.95
CA LYS A 152 -6.13 -3.44 -24.01
C LYS A 152 -6.39 -4.09 -22.64
N THR A 153 -6.83 -3.29 -21.67
CA THR A 153 -7.04 -3.73 -20.30
C THR A 153 -8.45 -3.42 -19.80
N ALA A 154 -8.81 -3.98 -18.65
CA ALA A 154 -10.07 -3.68 -17.96
C ALA A 154 -10.04 -2.34 -17.19
N VAL A 155 -8.95 -1.58 -17.26
CA VAL A 155 -8.81 -0.30 -16.54
C VAL A 155 -9.76 0.73 -17.14
N GLN A 156 -10.67 1.24 -16.32
CA GLN A 156 -11.65 2.28 -16.66
C GLN A 156 -11.26 3.65 -16.11
N HIS A 157 -10.50 3.68 -15.02
CA HIS A 157 -10.13 4.92 -14.34
C HIS A 157 -8.62 5.04 -14.15
N VAL A 158 -8.06 6.13 -14.68
CA VAL A 158 -6.64 6.45 -14.51
C VAL A 158 -6.52 7.68 -13.60
N ILE A 159 -5.87 7.50 -12.45
CA ILE A 159 -5.53 8.59 -11.53
C ILE A 159 -4.04 8.89 -11.65
N LEU A 160 -3.71 10.08 -12.16
CA LEU A 160 -2.33 10.54 -12.33
C LEU A 160 -1.87 11.37 -11.14
N THR A 161 -0.73 11.02 -10.56
CA THR A 161 -0.02 11.88 -9.63
C THR A 161 1.31 12.36 -10.21
N ARG A 162 1.74 13.55 -9.80
CA ARG A 162 3.12 14.01 -10.01
C ARG A 162 3.91 13.85 -8.72
N MET A 163 5.23 13.73 -8.81
CA MET A 163 6.11 13.55 -7.65
C MET A 163 5.90 14.67 -6.61
N GLY A 164 5.74 15.91 -7.05
CA GLY A 164 5.59 17.07 -6.17
C GLY A 164 4.18 17.30 -5.58
N ASP A 165 3.18 16.46 -5.89
CA ASP A 165 1.77 16.80 -5.58
C ASP A 165 1.42 16.82 -4.08
N GLN A 166 2.21 16.14 -3.23
CA GLN A 166 2.03 16.13 -1.78
C GLN A 166 3.08 16.96 -1.02
N LEU A 167 3.96 17.66 -1.75
CA LEU A 167 4.88 18.63 -1.17
C LEU A 167 4.18 19.99 -1.03
N SER A 168 4.71 20.87 -0.17
CA SER A 168 4.30 22.28 -0.13
C SER A 168 4.31 22.93 -1.54
N THR A 169 3.37 23.84 -1.80
CA THR A 169 3.09 24.37 -3.16
C THR A 169 4.34 24.88 -3.89
N ALA A 170 5.21 25.63 -3.19
CA ALA A 170 6.46 26.12 -3.76
C ALA A 170 7.41 24.97 -4.12
N LYS A 171 7.64 24.05 -3.19
CA LYS A 171 8.53 22.90 -3.37
C LYS A 171 8.01 21.95 -4.45
N GLY A 172 6.72 21.65 -4.43
CA GLY A 172 6.06 20.79 -5.41
C GLY A 172 6.15 21.35 -6.83
N THR A 173 6.02 22.67 -7.00
CA THR A 173 6.19 23.34 -8.30
C THR A 173 7.61 23.17 -8.82
N VAL A 174 8.61 23.43 -7.97
CA VAL A 174 10.04 23.26 -8.32
C VAL A 174 10.33 21.81 -8.68
N VAL A 175 9.93 20.85 -7.83
CA VAL A 175 10.16 19.42 -8.09
C VAL A 175 9.52 18.98 -9.41
N ASN A 176 8.26 19.35 -9.65
CA ASN A 176 7.57 19.01 -10.90
C ASN A 176 8.25 19.64 -12.12
N PHE A 177 8.74 20.87 -12.00
CA PHE A 177 9.50 21.54 -13.06
C PHE A 177 10.83 20.82 -13.35
N VAL A 178 11.61 20.53 -12.31
CA VAL A 178 12.90 19.83 -12.42
C VAL A 178 12.69 18.46 -13.05
N VAL A 179 11.73 17.67 -12.55
CA VAL A 179 11.46 16.31 -13.02
C VAL A 179 11.03 16.32 -14.49
N LYS A 180 10.16 17.25 -14.90
CA LYS A 180 9.63 17.31 -16.27
C LYS A 180 10.58 17.95 -17.27
N TYR A 181 11.18 19.09 -16.95
CA TYR A 181 11.89 19.93 -17.92
C TYR A 181 13.41 19.79 -17.85
N ILE A 182 13.96 19.64 -16.64
CA ILE A 182 15.42 19.55 -16.46
C ILE A 182 15.88 18.10 -16.61
N LYS A 183 15.32 17.20 -15.81
CA LYS A 183 15.67 15.78 -15.82
C LYS A 183 14.96 14.99 -16.91
N ARG A 184 13.91 15.57 -17.52
CA ARG A 184 13.13 14.95 -18.62
C ARG A 184 12.65 13.53 -18.29
N LEU A 185 12.32 13.29 -17.03
CA LEU A 185 11.89 11.97 -16.52
C LEU A 185 10.39 11.72 -16.73
N VAL A 186 9.68 12.64 -17.38
CA VAL A 186 8.28 12.50 -17.76
C VAL A 186 8.23 12.52 -19.28
N PRO A 187 8.25 11.35 -19.94
CA PRO A 187 8.01 11.25 -21.37
C PRO A 187 6.65 11.86 -21.73
N LYS A 188 6.47 12.26 -22.99
CA LYS A 188 5.16 12.70 -23.49
C LYS A 188 4.21 11.49 -23.48
N TYR A 189 2.97 11.73 -23.10
CA TYR A 189 1.88 10.75 -23.12
C TYR A 189 0.54 11.48 -23.35
N HIS A 190 -0.47 10.76 -23.84
CA HIS A 190 -1.83 11.24 -24.05
C HIS A 190 -2.83 10.30 -23.34
N LEU A 191 -3.30 10.73 -22.18
CA LEU A 191 -4.34 10.06 -21.39
C LEU A 191 -5.42 11.09 -21.06
N PRO A 192 -6.33 11.39 -22.01
CA PRO A 192 -7.25 12.53 -21.91
C PRO A 192 -8.25 12.40 -20.75
N ASP A 193 -8.65 11.19 -20.41
CA ASP A 193 -9.62 10.89 -19.35
C ASP A 193 -8.97 10.73 -17.96
N ALA A 194 -7.65 10.91 -17.86
CA ALA A 194 -6.96 10.73 -16.60
C ALA A 194 -7.23 11.89 -15.63
N ILE A 195 -7.56 11.53 -14.39
CA ILE A 195 -7.90 12.47 -13.33
C ILE A 195 -6.68 12.70 -12.46
N SER A 196 -6.41 13.95 -12.06
CA SER A 196 -5.29 14.21 -11.17
C SER A 196 -5.56 13.70 -9.75
N PHE A 197 -4.55 13.15 -9.08
CA PHE A 197 -4.64 12.70 -7.69
C PHE A 197 -5.02 13.84 -6.74
N ARG A 198 -4.58 15.07 -7.03
CA ARG A 198 -4.99 16.28 -6.31
C ARG A 198 -6.49 16.54 -6.45
N SER A 199 -7.03 16.43 -7.67
CA SER A 199 -8.48 16.58 -7.93
C SER A 199 -9.28 15.48 -7.23
N ALA A 200 -8.80 14.23 -7.28
CA ALA A 200 -9.39 13.10 -6.57
C ALA A 200 -9.52 13.39 -5.06
N LEU A 201 -8.42 13.82 -4.41
CA LEU A 201 -8.45 14.21 -2.99
C LEU A 201 -9.38 15.41 -2.74
N HIS A 202 -9.30 16.45 -3.56
CA HIS A 202 -10.11 17.66 -3.41
C HIS A 202 -11.61 17.38 -3.46
N ASN A 203 -12.04 16.52 -4.39
CA ASN A 203 -13.42 16.07 -4.50
C ASN A 203 -13.78 15.13 -3.34
N GLY A 204 -12.88 14.21 -2.99
CA GLY A 204 -13.03 13.28 -1.88
C GLY A 204 -13.29 13.93 -0.53
N TYR A 205 -12.66 15.08 -0.23
CA TYR A 205 -12.93 15.84 1.00
C TYR A 205 -14.37 16.35 1.14
N ARG A 206 -15.09 16.47 0.01
CA ARG A 206 -16.50 16.91 -0.02
C ARG A 206 -17.48 15.74 -0.11
N MET A 207 -16.98 14.53 -0.23
CA MET A 207 -17.77 13.30 -0.35
C MET A 207 -17.86 12.61 1.01
N GLN A 208 -18.95 11.88 1.23
CA GLN A 208 -19.11 11.11 2.45
C GLN A 208 -18.37 9.77 2.32
N TYR A 209 -17.34 9.55 3.14
CA TYR A 209 -16.76 8.22 3.26
C TYR A 209 -17.77 7.26 3.92
N VAL A 210 -18.02 6.12 3.28
CA VAL A 210 -18.84 5.04 3.84
C VAL A 210 -17.91 3.89 4.22
N LYS A 211 -17.76 3.65 5.53
CA LYS A 211 -16.91 2.55 6.01
C LYS A 211 -17.54 1.21 5.60
N PRO A 212 -16.86 0.39 4.79
CA PRO A 212 -17.38 -0.93 4.42
C PRO A 212 -17.25 -1.91 5.59
N GLU A 213 -18.12 -2.90 5.64
CA GLU A 213 -17.93 -4.07 6.49
C GLU A 213 -16.82 -4.93 5.89
N LEU A 214 -15.74 -5.13 6.64
CA LEU A 214 -14.60 -5.96 6.26
C LEU A 214 -14.50 -7.15 7.20
N VAL A 215 -14.27 -8.33 6.64
CA VAL A 215 -13.98 -9.56 7.38
C VAL A 215 -12.52 -9.97 7.17
N PRO A 216 -11.90 -10.72 8.09
CA PRO A 216 -10.48 -11.07 8.00
C PRO A 216 -10.10 -11.80 6.69
N GLU A 217 -11.03 -12.56 6.11
CA GLU A 217 -10.88 -13.34 4.88
C GLU A 217 -11.01 -12.50 3.59
N ASP A 218 -11.44 -11.24 3.67
CA ASP A 218 -11.47 -10.36 2.52
C ASP A 218 -10.04 -10.14 2.00
N LEU A 219 -9.90 -10.10 0.67
CA LEU A 219 -8.62 -9.81 0.02
C LEU A 219 -8.21 -8.36 0.26
N ALA A 220 -6.97 -8.17 0.70
CA ALA A 220 -6.35 -6.86 0.86
C ALA A 220 -5.41 -6.55 -0.31
N PHE A 221 -4.66 -7.56 -0.78
CA PHE A 221 -3.67 -7.38 -1.83
C PHE A 221 -3.69 -8.49 -2.87
N LEU A 222 -3.38 -8.11 -4.12
CA LEU A 222 -2.78 -8.99 -5.10
C LEU A 222 -1.31 -8.61 -5.27
N GLN A 223 -0.43 -9.39 -4.64
CA GLN A 223 1.01 -9.13 -4.66
C GLN A 223 1.66 -9.99 -5.75
N TYR A 224 2.09 -9.36 -6.84
CA TYR A 224 2.68 -10.09 -7.95
C TYR A 224 4.13 -10.49 -7.65
N THR A 225 4.44 -11.72 -8.01
CA THR A 225 5.77 -12.31 -7.93
C THR A 225 6.05 -13.11 -9.20
N GLY A 226 7.23 -12.89 -9.77
CA GLY A 226 7.78 -13.68 -10.85
C GLY A 226 9.06 -14.33 -10.34
N GLY A 227 9.05 -15.66 -10.18
CA GLY A 227 10.29 -16.40 -10.02
C GLY A 227 11.07 -16.48 -11.33
N THR A 228 12.11 -17.32 -11.38
CA THR A 228 12.86 -17.60 -12.62
C THR A 228 12.07 -18.41 -13.66
N THR A 229 10.85 -18.84 -13.32
CA THR A 229 10.09 -19.88 -14.03
C THR A 229 8.96 -19.37 -14.93
N GLY A 230 8.84 -18.06 -15.19
CA GLY A 230 7.94 -17.53 -16.23
C GLY A 230 7.10 -16.32 -15.83
N VAL A 231 5.88 -16.26 -16.38
CA VAL A 231 4.92 -15.14 -16.26
C VAL A 231 4.56 -14.88 -14.79
N ALA A 232 4.52 -13.60 -14.39
CA ALA A 232 4.24 -13.18 -13.02
C ALA A 232 2.83 -13.61 -12.58
N LYS A 233 2.70 -14.03 -11.30
CA LYS A 233 1.45 -14.47 -10.68
C LYS A 233 1.13 -13.64 -9.46
N GLY A 234 -0.15 -13.32 -9.26
CA GLY A 234 -0.63 -12.60 -8.08
C GLY A 234 -0.82 -13.52 -6.89
N ALA A 235 -0.07 -13.32 -5.80
CA ALA A 235 -0.40 -13.91 -4.51
C ALA A 235 -1.62 -13.18 -3.92
N MET A 236 -2.69 -13.94 -3.65
CA MET A 236 -3.92 -13.43 -3.04
C MET A 236 -3.72 -13.36 -1.53
N LEU A 237 -3.60 -12.16 -0.99
CA LEU A 237 -3.34 -11.93 0.44
C LEU A 237 -4.57 -11.31 1.08
N THR A 238 -5.15 -12.03 2.03
CA THR A 238 -6.26 -11.53 2.86
C THR A 238 -5.76 -10.53 3.91
N HIS A 239 -6.67 -9.74 4.49
CA HIS A 239 -6.34 -8.92 5.65
C HIS A 239 -5.71 -9.76 6.76
N ARG A 240 -6.26 -10.94 7.05
CA ARG A 240 -5.74 -11.87 8.07
C ARG A 240 -4.35 -12.41 7.73
N ASN A 241 -4.03 -12.68 6.46
CA ASN A 241 -2.68 -13.11 6.07
C ASN A 241 -1.64 -12.03 6.41
N MET A 242 -1.96 -10.77 6.08
CA MET A 242 -1.08 -9.65 6.35
C MET A 242 -0.93 -9.36 7.84
N LEU A 243 -2.04 -9.40 8.60
CA LEU A 243 -2.01 -9.24 10.05
C LEU A 243 -1.23 -10.37 10.75
N ALA A 244 -1.43 -11.62 10.33
CA ALA A 244 -0.65 -12.75 10.85
C ALA A 244 0.85 -12.56 10.61
N ASN A 245 1.25 -12.08 9.43
CA ASN A 245 2.65 -11.83 9.15
C ASN A 245 3.19 -10.64 9.95
N LEU A 246 2.39 -9.58 10.11
CA LEU A 246 2.73 -8.44 10.96
C LEU A 246 2.93 -8.85 12.42
N GLU A 247 2.04 -9.67 12.99
CA GLU A 247 2.16 -10.16 14.37
C GLU A 247 3.39 -11.06 14.55
N GLN A 248 3.80 -11.84 13.54
CA GLN A 248 5.08 -12.58 13.58
C GLN A 248 6.28 -11.64 13.61
N VAL A 249 6.26 -10.58 12.79
CA VAL A 249 7.32 -9.58 12.76
C VAL A 249 7.38 -8.84 14.09
N ASN A 250 6.24 -8.39 14.62
CA ASN A 250 6.17 -7.70 15.90
C ASN A 250 6.59 -8.60 17.08
N ALA A 251 6.20 -9.87 17.09
CA ALA A 251 6.66 -10.84 18.08
C ALA A 251 8.20 -11.00 18.08
N THR A 252 8.83 -10.91 16.91
CA THR A 252 10.27 -11.13 16.75
C THR A 252 11.09 -9.87 17.01
N TYR A 253 10.62 -8.71 16.53
CA TYR A 253 11.39 -7.46 16.54
C TYR A 253 10.84 -6.41 17.51
N GLY A 254 9.56 -6.51 17.90
CA GLY A 254 8.88 -5.55 18.78
C GLY A 254 9.63 -5.28 20.11
N PRO A 255 10.23 -6.29 20.78
CA PRO A 255 11.04 -6.05 21.99
C PRO A 255 12.25 -5.13 21.77
N LEU A 256 12.74 -5.02 20.53
CA LEU A 256 13.87 -4.16 20.16
C LEU A 256 13.43 -2.75 19.73
N LEU A 257 12.12 -2.50 19.63
CA LEU A 257 11.55 -1.27 19.10
C LEU A 257 10.81 -0.49 20.19
N HIS A 258 10.79 0.83 20.06
CA HIS A 258 10.12 1.74 20.97
C HIS A 258 8.91 2.40 20.29
N PRO A 259 7.67 2.05 20.67
CA PRO A 259 6.48 2.64 20.10
C PRO A 259 6.50 4.18 20.15
N GLY A 260 6.19 4.81 19.01
CA GLY A 260 6.14 6.25 18.82
C GLY A 260 7.50 6.96 18.73
N LYS A 261 8.62 6.22 18.72
CA LYS A 261 9.98 6.81 18.75
C LYS A 261 10.87 6.40 17.58
N GLU A 262 10.47 5.37 16.84
CA GLU A 262 11.30 4.83 15.78
C GLU A 262 11.32 5.72 14.52
N LEU A 263 12.49 5.80 13.90
CA LEU A 263 12.68 6.34 12.55
C LEU A 263 13.20 5.23 11.66
N VAL A 264 12.43 4.84 10.66
CA VAL A 264 12.81 3.82 9.67
C VAL A 264 13.15 4.46 8.33
N VAL A 265 14.27 4.04 7.74
CA VAL A 265 14.66 4.42 6.37
C VAL A 265 14.15 3.37 5.39
N THR A 266 13.24 3.76 4.51
CA THR A 266 12.57 2.85 3.58
C THR A 266 13.22 2.92 2.20
N ALA A 267 14.40 2.31 2.13
CA ALA A 267 15.18 2.22 0.89
C ALA A 267 14.57 1.25 -0.13
N LEU A 268 13.82 0.25 0.35
CA LEU A 268 13.14 -0.71 -0.52
C LEU A 268 11.78 -0.14 -0.98
N PRO A 269 11.37 -0.40 -2.23
CA PRO A 269 10.08 0.09 -2.71
C PRO A 269 8.89 -0.51 -1.94
N LEU A 270 7.94 0.33 -1.56
CA LEU A 270 6.74 -0.06 -0.80
C LEU A 270 5.83 -1.06 -1.53
N TYR A 271 5.95 -1.18 -2.86
CA TYR A 271 5.24 -2.21 -3.63
C TYR A 271 5.83 -3.62 -3.46
N HIS A 272 7.02 -3.75 -2.85
CA HIS A 272 7.58 -5.05 -2.46
C HIS A 272 7.08 -5.48 -1.09
N ILE A 273 6.72 -6.77 -0.97
CA ILE A 273 6.11 -7.33 0.24
C ILE A 273 6.91 -7.11 1.53
N PHE A 274 8.24 -7.12 1.43
CA PHE A 274 9.13 -6.86 2.57
C PHE A 274 8.97 -5.44 3.10
N ALA A 275 9.11 -4.43 2.23
CA ALA A 275 8.97 -3.03 2.63
C ALA A 275 7.52 -2.70 3.02
N LEU A 276 6.54 -3.28 2.32
CA LEU A 276 5.13 -3.15 2.68
C LEU A 276 4.88 -3.62 4.11
N THR A 277 5.37 -4.80 4.48
CA THR A 277 5.07 -5.40 5.79
C THR A 277 5.92 -4.77 6.90
N ILE A 278 7.24 -4.73 6.72
CA ILE A 278 8.17 -4.34 7.78
C ILE A 278 8.33 -2.84 7.87
N ASN A 279 8.49 -2.13 6.74
CA ASN A 279 8.72 -0.69 6.79
C ASN A 279 7.42 0.09 6.91
N CYS A 280 6.37 -0.31 6.20
CA CYS A 280 5.10 0.41 6.21
C CYS A 280 4.18 -0.07 7.34
N LEU A 281 3.66 -1.30 7.28
CA LEU A 281 2.62 -1.76 8.19
C LEU A 281 3.09 -1.84 9.66
N LEU A 282 4.28 -2.37 9.92
CA LEU A 282 4.82 -2.43 11.30
C LEU A 282 5.04 -1.04 11.90
N PHE A 283 5.68 -0.12 11.19
CA PHE A 283 5.91 1.21 11.75
C PHE A 283 4.63 2.06 11.77
N ILE A 284 3.60 1.75 10.97
CA ILE A 284 2.26 2.30 11.19
C ILE A 284 1.71 1.78 12.54
N GLU A 285 1.78 0.48 12.81
CA GLU A 285 1.30 -0.12 14.07
C GLU A 285 2.03 0.46 15.29
N LEU A 286 3.35 0.63 15.17
CA LEU A 286 4.22 1.13 16.24
C LEU A 286 4.27 2.66 16.33
N GLY A 287 3.68 3.42 15.41
CA GLY A 287 3.76 4.88 15.42
C GLY A 287 5.12 5.45 15.01
N GLY A 288 5.91 4.69 14.26
CA GLY A 288 7.22 5.10 13.76
C GLY A 288 7.13 6.03 12.55
N GLN A 289 8.15 6.87 12.41
CA GLN A 289 8.35 7.78 11.29
C GLN A 289 9.06 7.06 10.14
N ASN A 290 8.51 7.09 8.93
CA ASN A 290 9.10 6.52 7.73
C ASN A 290 9.77 7.58 6.85
N LEU A 291 11.07 7.43 6.57
CA LEU A 291 11.76 8.22 5.54
C LEU A 291 11.68 7.48 4.19
N LEU A 292 11.00 8.10 3.22
CA LEU A 292 10.76 7.63 1.85
C LEU A 292 11.72 8.26 0.84
#